data_AF-A0A3D6BR87-F1
#
_entry.id   AF-A0A3D6BR87-F1
#
_cell.length_a   1.000
_cell.length_b   1.000
_cell.length_c   1.000
_cell.angle_alpha   90.00
_cell.angle_beta   90.00
_cell.angle_gamma   90.00
#
_symmetry.space_group_name_H-M   'P 1'
#
loop_
_entity.id
_entity.type
_entity.pdbx_description
1 polymer ?
#
loop_
_entity_poly.entity_id
_entity_poly.type
_entity_poly.pdbx_seq_one_letter_code
_entity_poly.pdbx_strand_id
1 'polypeptide(L)'
;MQPKPLKPRKAINKAFLKIKPNRTEIEHFKANLIELLDRTNDTESEEFHKNLVSDFLKKTYYDPNHFINTKGRNDLVIHNGNKAKSSVGVIIEAKKPTNRAEMVTGEKLNAKAFQELVLYYLRERIAHKNLEVKQLVVTNINEWFIFDANSFERLFAQNKALVKQFTDFEAGRLAGKTTDFFYREIAEPFINTIKQLAEFTYFDIREYE
;
A
#
# COMPACT_ATOMS: atom_id res chain seq x y z
N MET A 1 -23.23 -4.34 1.11
CA MET A 1 -22.83 -4.18 -0.32
C MET A 1 -21.38 -4.58 -0.41
N GLN A 2 -21.05 -5.52 -1.29
CA GLN A 2 -19.65 -5.89 -1.52
C GLN A 2 -18.85 -4.69 -2.04
N PRO A 3 -17.56 -4.56 -1.71
CA PRO A 3 -16.72 -3.51 -2.27
C PRO A 3 -16.73 -3.63 -3.80
N LYS A 4 -16.90 -2.51 -4.51
CA LYS A 4 -16.80 -2.50 -5.97
C LYS A 4 -15.49 -1.83 -6.37
N PRO A 5 -14.44 -2.59 -6.74
CA PRO A 5 -13.18 -2.00 -7.15
C PRO A 5 -13.34 -1.10 -8.36
N LEU A 6 -12.61 0.01 -8.36
CA LEU A 6 -12.42 0.84 -9.54
C LEU A 6 -11.35 0.22 -10.44
N LYS A 7 -11.61 0.18 -11.75
CA LYS A 7 -10.57 -0.09 -12.75
C LYS A 7 -9.69 1.17 -12.94
N PRO A 8 -8.40 1.04 -13.32
CA PRO A 8 -7.46 2.18 -13.41
C PRO A 8 -7.99 3.40 -14.17
N ARG A 9 -8.64 3.18 -15.32
CA ARG A 9 -9.24 4.26 -16.14
C ARG A 9 -10.27 5.11 -15.38
N LYS A 10 -10.98 4.54 -14.40
CA LYS A 10 -11.96 5.28 -13.57
C LYS A 10 -11.31 5.96 -12.37
N ALA A 11 -10.27 5.36 -11.81
CA ALA A 11 -9.60 5.87 -10.62
C ALA A 11 -8.60 7.00 -10.89
N ILE A 12 -8.01 7.02 -12.09
CA ILE A 12 -7.00 8.04 -12.44
C ILE A 12 -7.62 9.45 -12.43
N ASN A 13 -6.87 10.42 -11.90
CA ASN A 13 -7.29 11.81 -11.99
C ASN A 13 -7.45 12.22 -13.46
N LYS A 14 -8.62 12.79 -13.79
CA LYS A 14 -9.01 13.17 -15.17
C LYS A 14 -8.02 14.12 -15.85
N ALA A 15 -7.20 14.84 -15.09
CA ALA A 15 -6.11 15.66 -15.64
C ALA A 15 -5.07 14.80 -16.39
N PHE A 16 -4.72 13.61 -15.87
CA PHE A 16 -3.78 12.71 -16.54
C PHE A 16 -4.33 12.15 -17.85
N LEU A 17 -5.64 12.00 -18.00
CA LEU A 17 -6.26 11.58 -19.25
C LEU A 17 -6.08 12.60 -20.39
N LYS A 18 -5.69 13.84 -20.06
CA LYS A 18 -5.39 14.89 -21.03
C LYS A 18 -3.91 14.95 -21.42
N ILE A 19 -3.05 14.22 -20.72
CA ILE A 19 -1.62 14.14 -21.00
C ILE A 19 -1.42 13.02 -22.01
N LYS A 20 -0.85 13.34 -23.18
CA LYS A 20 -0.51 12.30 -24.16
C LYS A 20 0.69 11.50 -23.64
N PRO A 21 0.59 10.17 -23.52
CA PRO A 21 1.74 9.35 -23.16
C PRO A 21 2.86 9.52 -24.19
N ASN A 22 4.09 9.70 -23.73
CA ASN A 22 5.25 9.69 -24.61
C ASN A 22 5.60 8.24 -24.99
N ARG A 23 5.89 7.99 -26.27
CA ARG A 23 6.29 6.65 -26.75
C ARG A 23 7.55 6.16 -26.01
N THR A 24 8.53 7.03 -25.78
CA THR A 24 9.75 6.65 -25.05
C THR A 24 9.45 6.24 -23.61
N GLU A 25 8.54 6.94 -22.93
CA GLU A 25 8.12 6.59 -21.56
C GLU A 25 7.35 5.27 -21.54
N ILE A 26 6.51 5.00 -22.54
CA ILE A 26 5.80 3.72 -22.68
C ILE A 26 6.79 2.57 -22.87
N GLU A 27 7.76 2.70 -23.77
CA GLU A 27 8.73 1.64 -24.02
C GLU A 27 9.66 1.42 -22.81
N HIS A 28 10.03 2.49 -22.09
CA HIS A 28 10.76 2.40 -20.83
C HIS A 28 9.97 1.66 -19.76
N PHE A 29 8.68 2.01 -19.59
CA PHE A 29 7.78 1.30 -18.68
C PHE A 29 7.68 -0.19 -19.03
N LYS A 30 7.46 -0.51 -20.31
CA LYS A 30 7.37 -1.91 -20.78
C LYS A 30 8.65 -2.68 -20.47
N ALA A 31 9.81 -2.12 -20.78
CA ALA A 31 11.09 -2.78 -20.53
C ALA A 31 11.29 -3.12 -19.05
N ASN A 32 11.02 -2.16 -18.15
CA ASN A 32 11.13 -2.40 -16.71
C ASN A 32 10.05 -3.35 -16.18
N LEU A 33 8.85 -3.32 -16.75
CA LEU A 33 7.78 -4.26 -16.38
C LEU A 33 8.14 -5.69 -16.79
N ILE A 34 8.64 -5.89 -18.01
CA ILE A 34 9.14 -7.20 -18.47
C ILE A 34 10.25 -7.70 -17.54
N GLU A 35 11.22 -6.84 -17.19
CA GLU A 35 12.29 -7.20 -16.25
C GLU A 35 11.74 -7.60 -14.86
N LEU A 36 10.73 -6.90 -14.34
CA LEU A 36 10.07 -7.27 -13.08
C LEU A 36 9.43 -8.67 -13.16
N LEU A 37 8.68 -8.93 -14.23
CA LEU A 37 7.97 -10.19 -14.42
C LEU A 37 8.94 -11.35 -14.64
N ASP A 38 9.96 -11.18 -15.48
CA ASP A 38 10.99 -12.21 -15.77
C ASP A 38 11.79 -12.62 -14.52
N ARG A 39 11.98 -11.69 -13.58
CA ARG A 39 12.72 -11.94 -12.34
C ARG A 39 11.86 -12.48 -11.20
N THR A 40 10.54 -12.44 -11.33
CA THR A 40 9.63 -12.94 -10.29
C THR A 40 9.78 -14.46 -10.16
N ASN A 41 9.92 -14.96 -8.93
CA ASN A 41 10.18 -16.37 -8.67
C ASN A 41 9.43 -16.86 -7.42
N ASP A 42 8.43 -17.72 -7.62
CA ASP A 42 7.55 -18.22 -6.55
C ASP A 42 8.25 -18.95 -5.40
N THR A 43 9.50 -19.41 -5.61
CA THR A 43 10.32 -20.09 -4.59
C THR A 43 11.10 -19.12 -3.70
N GLU A 44 11.19 -17.85 -4.09
CA GLU A 44 11.93 -16.83 -3.36
C GLU A 44 11.15 -16.21 -2.20
N SER A 45 11.88 -15.53 -1.32
CA SER A 45 11.33 -14.88 -0.13
C SER A 45 10.46 -13.66 -0.46
N GLU A 46 9.64 -13.22 0.50
CA GLU A 46 8.90 -11.95 0.39
C GLU A 46 9.84 -10.74 0.26
N GLU A 47 10.99 -10.76 0.95
CA GLU A 47 12.01 -9.72 0.86
C GLU A 47 12.64 -9.63 -0.54
N PHE A 48 12.83 -10.76 -1.22
CA PHE A 48 13.29 -10.79 -2.61
C PHE A 48 12.29 -10.05 -3.53
N HIS A 49 11.01 -10.37 -3.43
CA HIS A 49 9.96 -9.75 -4.25
C HIS A 49 9.77 -8.26 -3.93
N LYS A 50 9.91 -7.88 -2.67
CA LYS A 50 9.92 -6.49 -2.22
C LYS A 50 11.02 -5.68 -2.90
N ASN A 51 12.24 -6.24 -3.00
CA ASN A 51 13.34 -5.58 -3.72
C ASN A 51 13.02 -5.40 -5.21
N LEU A 52 12.40 -6.40 -5.86
CA LEU A 52 11.96 -6.27 -7.26
C LEU A 52 10.94 -5.13 -7.45
N VAL A 53 9.93 -5.02 -6.57
CA VAL A 53 8.96 -3.93 -6.60
C VAL A 53 9.65 -2.58 -6.41
N SER A 54 10.57 -2.48 -5.45
CA SER A 54 11.34 -1.24 -5.23
C SER A 54 12.15 -0.86 -6.47
N ASP A 55 12.85 -1.80 -7.09
CA ASP A 55 13.69 -1.55 -8.26
C ASP A 55 12.87 -1.13 -9.47
N PHE A 56 11.75 -1.81 -9.71
CA PHE A 56 10.81 -1.45 -10.76
C PHE A 56 10.33 0.00 -10.61
N LEU A 57 9.87 0.39 -9.42
CA LEU A 57 9.38 1.75 -9.18
C LEU A 57 10.49 2.81 -9.35
N LYS A 58 11.68 2.55 -8.80
CA LYS A 58 12.84 3.45 -8.93
C LYS A 58 13.21 3.68 -10.38
N LYS A 59 13.49 2.60 -11.12
CA LYS A 59 13.95 2.64 -12.52
C LYS A 59 12.90 3.24 -13.45
N THR A 60 11.62 3.08 -13.14
CA THR A 60 10.55 3.47 -14.06
C THR A 60 10.14 4.94 -13.92
N TYR A 61 9.95 5.45 -12.69
CA TYR A 61 9.33 6.77 -12.49
C TYR A 61 9.93 7.63 -11.38
N TYR A 62 10.53 7.02 -10.35
CA TYR A 62 10.75 7.73 -9.09
C TYR A 62 12.18 8.21 -8.89
N ASP A 63 13.20 7.51 -9.41
CA ASP A 63 14.59 7.97 -9.33
C ASP A 63 14.86 9.10 -10.36
N PRO A 64 15.66 10.14 -10.03
CA PRO A 64 16.32 10.43 -8.74
C PRO A 64 15.52 11.37 -7.83
N ASN A 65 14.25 11.62 -8.13
CA ASN A 65 13.46 12.67 -7.50
C ASN A 65 12.77 12.23 -6.19
N HIS A 66 12.62 10.92 -6.00
CA HIS A 66 11.97 10.31 -4.85
C HIS A 66 12.83 9.22 -4.24
N PHE A 67 12.89 9.19 -2.91
CA PHE A 67 13.54 8.12 -2.18
C PHE A 67 12.56 6.98 -1.95
N ILE A 68 12.95 5.75 -2.30
CA ILE A 68 12.17 4.53 -2.06
C ILE A 68 13.02 3.56 -1.23
N ASN A 69 12.53 3.19 -0.06
CA ASN A 69 13.16 2.21 0.82
C ASN A 69 12.17 1.68 1.87
N THR A 70 12.60 0.73 2.68
CA THR A 70 11.97 0.39 3.97
C THR A 70 12.01 1.61 4.91
N LYS A 71 11.06 1.68 5.84
CA LYS A 71 11.05 2.69 6.91
C LYS A 71 10.61 2.05 8.21
N GLY A 72 11.56 1.84 9.13
CA GLY A 72 11.28 1.13 10.38
C GLY A 72 10.82 -0.30 10.10
N ARG A 73 9.57 -0.62 10.45
CA ARG A 73 8.95 -1.93 10.16
C ARG A 73 8.04 -1.92 8.93
N ASN A 74 7.90 -0.79 8.24
CA ASN A 74 7.13 -0.73 7.01
C ASN A 74 7.95 -1.37 5.87
N ASP A 75 7.27 -2.14 5.03
CA ASP A 75 7.86 -2.82 3.88
C ASP A 75 8.50 -1.85 2.90
N LEU A 76 7.72 -0.99 2.27
CA LEU A 76 8.24 0.01 1.35
C LEU A 76 7.48 1.32 1.51
N VAL A 77 8.21 2.42 1.39
CA VAL A 77 7.62 3.76 1.29
C VAL A 77 8.24 4.52 0.13
N ILE A 78 7.43 5.37 -0.49
CA ILE A 78 7.89 6.39 -1.43
C ILE A 78 7.82 7.73 -0.73
N HIS A 79 8.96 8.39 -0.58
CA HIS A 79 9.04 9.72 0.01
C HIS A 79 8.66 10.80 -1.00
N ASN A 80 8.07 11.90 -0.54
CA ASN A 80 7.70 13.06 -1.38
C ASN A 80 8.93 13.81 -1.95
N GLY A 81 10.15 13.46 -1.55
CA GLY A 81 11.38 13.94 -2.16
C GLY A 81 12.49 12.89 -2.11
N ASN A 82 13.67 13.26 -2.59
CA ASN A 82 14.80 12.34 -2.83
C ASN A 82 15.64 11.98 -1.60
N LYS A 83 15.13 12.19 -0.38
CA LYS A 83 15.84 11.88 0.87
C LYS A 83 14.93 11.15 1.84
N ALA A 84 15.50 10.25 2.63
CA ALA A 84 14.80 9.52 3.69
C ALA A 84 14.14 10.43 4.76
N LYS A 85 14.61 11.68 4.89
CA LYS A 85 14.02 12.67 5.80
C LYS A 85 12.77 13.38 5.26
N SER A 86 12.50 13.28 3.96
CA SER A 86 11.28 13.83 3.37
C SER A 86 10.05 13.08 3.89
N SER A 87 8.88 13.70 3.88
CA SER A 87 7.64 13.03 4.29
C SER A 87 7.33 11.82 3.40
N VAL A 88 6.65 10.82 3.97
CA VAL A 88 6.17 9.66 3.20
C VAL A 88 4.94 10.08 2.41
N GLY A 89 4.96 9.83 1.10
CA GLY A 89 3.84 10.08 0.19
C GLY A 89 3.06 8.81 -0.18
N VAL A 90 3.73 7.66 -0.25
CA VAL A 90 3.08 6.36 -0.53
C VAL A 90 3.58 5.31 0.44
N ILE A 91 2.67 4.51 1.00
CA ILE A 91 2.99 3.32 1.80
C ILE A 91 2.65 2.09 0.96
N ILE A 92 3.57 1.13 0.88
CA ILE A 92 3.40 -0.09 0.08
C ILE A 92 3.67 -1.30 0.97
N GLU A 93 2.69 -2.20 1.01
CA GLU A 93 2.80 -3.54 1.58
C GLU A 93 2.98 -4.55 0.43
N ALA A 94 4.12 -5.23 0.40
CA ALA A 94 4.48 -6.13 -0.69
C ALA A 94 4.49 -7.58 -0.18
N LYS A 95 3.61 -8.41 -0.70
CA LYS A 95 3.59 -9.85 -0.41
C LYS A 95 4.27 -10.64 -1.50
N LYS A 96 4.77 -11.83 -1.17
CA LYS A 96 5.19 -12.76 -2.23
C LYS A 96 3.98 -13.22 -3.07
N PRO A 97 4.15 -13.50 -4.38
CA PRO A 97 3.05 -13.91 -5.27
C PRO A 97 2.21 -15.10 -4.74
N THR A 98 2.86 -16.05 -4.07
CA THR A 98 2.21 -17.27 -3.55
C THR A 98 1.49 -17.08 -2.21
N ASN A 99 1.63 -15.93 -1.53
CA ASN A 99 1.05 -15.68 -0.21
C ASN A 99 -0.43 -15.25 -0.29
N ARG A 100 -1.30 -16.16 -0.74
CA ARG A 100 -2.74 -15.90 -0.88
C ARG A 100 -3.47 -15.73 0.46
N ALA A 101 -2.95 -16.30 1.54
CA ALA A 101 -3.62 -16.31 2.84
C ALA A 101 -3.63 -14.92 3.51
N GLU A 102 -2.58 -14.13 3.29
CA GLU A 102 -2.41 -12.81 3.89
C GLU A 102 -2.86 -11.66 2.97
N MET A 103 -3.11 -11.96 1.69
CA MET A 103 -3.49 -11.00 0.66
C MET A 103 -4.96 -10.59 0.73
N VAL A 104 -5.21 -9.35 0.32
CA VAL A 104 -6.56 -8.84 0.07
C VAL A 104 -7.11 -9.40 -1.24
N THR A 105 -8.44 -9.45 -1.37
CA THR A 105 -9.12 -9.76 -2.63
C THR A 105 -10.15 -8.68 -2.96
N GLY A 106 -10.68 -8.70 -4.20
CA GLY A 106 -11.76 -7.79 -4.60
C GLY A 106 -13.01 -7.87 -3.71
N GLU A 107 -13.22 -9.00 -3.04
CA GLU A 107 -14.38 -9.24 -2.17
C GLU A 107 -14.05 -9.07 -0.68
N LYS A 108 -12.80 -9.33 -0.27
CA LYS A 108 -12.37 -9.36 1.13
C LYS A 108 -11.10 -8.53 1.31
N LEU A 109 -11.26 -7.32 1.85
CA LEU A 109 -10.13 -6.46 2.23
C LEU A 109 -9.57 -6.76 3.62
N ASN A 110 -10.35 -7.35 4.55
CA ASN A 110 -9.85 -7.65 5.89
C ASN A 110 -8.93 -8.88 5.86
N ALA A 111 -7.71 -8.65 5.42
CA ALA A 111 -6.60 -9.59 5.41
C ALA A 111 -5.39 -8.94 6.07
N LYS A 112 -4.38 -9.74 6.40
CA LYS A 112 -3.21 -9.26 7.15
C LYS A 112 -2.49 -8.11 6.44
N ALA A 113 -2.32 -8.16 5.12
CA ALA A 113 -1.70 -7.07 4.36
C ALA A 113 -2.44 -5.72 4.50
N PHE A 114 -3.76 -5.75 4.61
CA PHE A 114 -4.55 -4.53 4.85
C PHE A 114 -4.44 -4.05 6.30
N GLN A 115 -4.39 -4.96 7.27
CA GLN A 115 -4.19 -4.65 8.68
C GLN A 115 -2.81 -4.02 8.93
N GLU A 116 -1.77 -4.54 8.25
CA GLU A 116 -0.42 -3.97 8.18
C GLU A 116 -0.45 -2.55 7.63
N LEU A 117 -1.13 -2.33 6.50
CA LEU A 117 -1.34 -1.01 5.93
C LEU A 117 -2.03 -0.02 6.88
N VAL A 118 -3.08 -0.46 7.59
CA VAL A 118 -3.78 0.37 8.59
C VAL A 118 -2.83 0.77 9.71
N LEU A 119 -2.01 -0.16 10.22
CA LEU A 119 -1.02 0.14 11.25
C LEU A 119 -0.01 1.18 10.75
N TYR A 120 0.54 0.99 9.55
CA TYR A 120 1.54 1.88 8.98
C TYR A 120 0.98 3.27 8.71
N TYR A 121 -0.25 3.34 8.22
CA TYR A 121 -0.96 4.62 8.05
C TYR A 121 -1.11 5.36 9.39
N LEU A 122 -1.61 4.68 10.43
CA LEU A 122 -1.81 5.29 11.75
C LEU A 122 -0.49 5.77 12.36
N ARG A 123 0.62 5.03 12.17
CA ARG A 123 1.96 5.49 12.59
C ARG A 123 2.39 6.77 11.88
N GLU A 124 2.29 6.81 10.55
CA GLU A 124 2.59 8.04 9.80
C GLU A 124 1.71 9.20 10.26
N ARG A 125 0.40 8.97 10.29
CA ARG A 125 -0.59 10.02 10.48
C ARG A 125 -0.65 10.55 11.92
N ILE A 126 -0.58 9.66 12.92
CA ILE A 126 -0.80 9.98 14.33
C ILE A 126 0.53 10.18 15.06
N ALA A 127 1.45 9.20 14.99
CA ALA A 127 2.73 9.27 15.69
C ALA A 127 3.70 10.26 15.02
N HIS A 128 3.82 10.21 13.69
CA HIS A 128 4.71 11.11 12.95
C HIS A 128 4.05 12.43 12.51
N LYS A 129 2.74 12.60 12.74
CA LYS A 129 1.96 13.78 12.34
C LYS A 129 2.09 14.10 10.84
N ASN A 130 2.30 13.08 10.01
CA ASN A 130 2.44 13.23 8.57
C ASN A 130 1.05 13.44 7.94
N LEU A 131 0.85 14.59 7.28
CA LEU A 131 -0.37 14.95 6.56
C LEU A 131 -0.25 14.75 5.04
N GLU A 132 0.91 14.28 4.56
CA GLU A 132 1.27 14.27 3.15
C GLU A 132 1.26 12.87 2.51
N VAL A 133 0.72 11.86 3.23
CA VAL A 133 0.44 10.54 2.65
C VAL A 133 -0.68 10.70 1.62
N LYS A 134 -0.43 10.25 0.38
CA LYS A 134 -1.34 10.37 -0.76
C LYS A 134 -2.04 9.05 -1.06
N GLN A 135 -1.29 7.96 -1.06
CA GLN A 135 -1.80 6.64 -1.43
C GLN A 135 -1.20 5.53 -0.57
N LEU A 136 -1.94 4.44 -0.49
CA LEU A 136 -1.56 3.21 0.18
C LEU A 136 -1.76 2.04 -0.79
N VAL A 137 -0.81 1.11 -0.82
CA VAL A 137 -0.77 0.04 -1.82
C VAL A 137 -0.57 -1.32 -1.16
N VAL A 138 -1.37 -2.32 -1.54
CA VAL A 138 -1.02 -3.74 -1.36
C VAL A 138 -0.70 -4.32 -2.73
N THR A 139 0.39 -5.07 -2.84
CA THR A 139 0.69 -5.81 -4.06
C THR A 139 1.37 -7.14 -3.80
N ASN A 140 1.15 -8.10 -4.69
CA ASN A 140 1.95 -9.33 -4.80
C ASN A 140 2.68 -9.42 -6.15
N ILE A 141 3.08 -8.26 -6.70
CA ILE A 141 3.59 -8.03 -8.07
C ILE A 141 2.51 -8.13 -9.14
N ASN A 142 1.68 -9.17 -9.10
CA ASN A 142 0.63 -9.40 -10.09
C ASN A 142 -0.58 -8.50 -9.85
N GLU A 143 -1.12 -8.58 -8.63
CA GLU A 143 -2.31 -7.85 -8.21
C GLU A 143 -1.89 -6.56 -7.50
N TRP A 144 -2.59 -5.47 -7.82
CA TRP A 144 -2.35 -4.15 -7.25
C TRP A 144 -3.64 -3.58 -6.69
N PHE A 145 -3.63 -3.29 -5.39
CA PHE A 145 -4.73 -2.66 -4.68
C PHE A 145 -4.27 -1.29 -4.20
N ILE A 146 -4.86 -0.22 -4.74
CA ILE A 146 -4.46 1.16 -4.45
C ILE A 146 -5.61 1.89 -3.75
N PHE A 147 -5.31 2.43 -2.57
CA PHE A 147 -6.24 3.16 -1.73
C PHE A 147 -5.85 4.64 -1.64
N ASP A 148 -6.86 5.51 -1.73
CA ASP A 148 -6.68 6.94 -1.49
C ASP A 148 -6.54 7.21 0.02
N ALA A 149 -5.53 8.00 0.41
CA ALA A 149 -5.27 8.30 1.81
C ALA A 149 -6.41 9.05 2.50
N ASN A 150 -7.24 9.82 1.78
CA ASN A 150 -8.41 10.48 2.37
C ASN A 150 -9.46 9.47 2.86
N SER A 151 -9.56 8.31 2.19
CA SER A 151 -10.41 7.21 2.68
C SER A 151 -9.87 6.64 3.98
N PHE A 152 -8.54 6.50 4.10
CA PHE A 152 -7.90 6.07 5.34
C PHE A 152 -8.05 7.11 6.46
N GLU A 153 -7.93 8.40 6.16
CA GLU A 153 -8.15 9.49 7.12
C GLU A 153 -9.57 9.40 7.71
N ARG A 154 -10.59 9.33 6.85
CA ARG A 154 -12.00 9.28 7.24
C ARG A 154 -12.33 8.02 8.04
N LEU A 155 -11.85 6.86 7.60
CA LEU A 155 -12.22 5.57 8.21
C LEU A 155 -11.44 5.27 9.49
N PHE A 156 -10.14 5.59 9.53
CA PHE A 156 -9.24 5.17 10.61
C PHE A 156 -8.79 6.33 11.48
N ALA A 157 -8.16 7.37 10.92
CA ALA A 157 -7.56 8.44 11.74
C ALA A 157 -8.58 9.40 12.37
N GLN A 158 -9.78 9.54 11.79
CA GLN A 158 -10.87 10.33 12.38
C GLN A 158 -11.70 9.52 13.39
N ASN A 159 -11.52 8.20 13.44
CA ASN A 159 -12.22 7.36 14.41
C ASN A 159 -11.54 7.45 15.79
N LYS A 160 -12.12 8.26 16.69
CA LYS A 160 -11.57 8.51 18.03
C LYS A 160 -11.35 7.24 18.85
N ALA A 161 -12.23 6.24 18.72
CA ALA A 161 -12.12 4.99 19.47
C ALA A 161 -10.92 4.16 18.98
N LEU A 162 -10.76 4.01 17.67
CA LEU A 162 -9.60 3.34 17.08
C LEU A 162 -8.30 4.06 17.41
N VAL A 163 -8.25 5.39 17.23
CA VAL A 163 -7.05 6.19 17.52
C VAL A 163 -6.64 6.07 19.00
N LYS A 164 -7.61 6.01 19.91
CA LYS A 164 -7.34 5.76 21.33
C LYS A 164 -6.70 4.38 21.54
N GLN A 165 -7.28 3.32 20.97
CA GLN A 165 -6.72 1.96 21.07
C GLN A 165 -5.32 1.87 20.46
N PHE A 166 -5.11 2.46 19.29
CA PHE A 166 -3.79 2.56 18.65
C PHE A 166 -2.78 3.30 19.53
N THR A 167 -3.17 4.42 20.15
CA THR A 167 -2.29 5.20 21.03
C THR A 167 -1.94 4.44 22.31
N ASP A 168 -2.90 3.69 22.87
CA ASP A 168 -2.66 2.81 24.01
C ASP A 168 -1.74 1.63 23.64
N PHE A 169 -1.91 1.08 22.45
CA PHE A 169 -1.05 0.03 21.88
C PHE A 169 0.40 0.51 21.70
N GLU A 170 0.62 1.62 20.99
CA GLU A 170 1.97 2.17 20.74
C GLU A 170 2.67 2.61 22.03
N ALA A 171 1.91 3.02 23.05
CA ALA A 171 2.45 3.34 24.37
C ALA A 171 2.65 2.11 25.28
N GLY A 172 2.34 0.89 24.81
CA GLY A 172 2.49 -0.35 25.57
C GLY A 172 1.57 -0.46 26.78
N ARG A 173 0.43 0.25 26.80
CA ARG A 173 -0.56 0.23 27.89
C ARG A 173 -1.55 -0.93 27.80
N LEU A 174 -1.59 -1.62 26.66
CA LEU A 174 -2.44 -2.79 26.44
C LEU A 174 -1.73 -4.10 26.84
N ALA A 175 -2.51 -5.17 26.97
CA ALA A 175 -1.99 -6.49 27.34
C ALA A 175 -0.99 -7.06 26.32
N GLY A 176 -1.16 -6.75 25.03
CA GLY A 176 -0.23 -7.13 23.97
C GLY A 176 0.54 -5.95 23.39
N LYS A 177 1.82 -6.20 23.07
CA LYS A 177 2.77 -5.22 22.52
C LYS A 177 3.29 -5.59 21.13
N THR A 178 2.85 -6.73 20.60
CA THR A 178 3.26 -7.22 19.29
C THR A 178 2.34 -6.68 18.20
N THR A 179 2.85 -6.60 16.98
CA THR A 179 2.03 -6.27 15.81
C THR A 179 0.91 -7.28 15.60
N ASP A 180 1.14 -8.56 15.88
CA ASP A 180 0.09 -9.59 15.82
C ASP A 180 -1.08 -9.31 16.75
N PHE A 181 -0.81 -8.77 17.95
CA PHE A 181 -1.87 -8.32 18.85
C PHE A 181 -2.66 -7.17 18.24
N PHE A 182 -1.97 -6.17 17.66
CA PHE A 182 -2.65 -5.08 16.97
C PHE A 182 -3.51 -5.59 15.82
N TYR A 183 -3.00 -6.52 15.02
CA TYR A 183 -3.73 -7.08 13.88
C TYR A 183 -4.99 -7.81 14.33
N ARG A 184 -4.88 -8.74 15.29
CA ARG A 184 -6.00 -9.61 15.69
C ARG A 184 -7.00 -8.97 16.64
N GLU A 185 -6.54 -8.12 17.56
CA GLU A 185 -7.37 -7.60 18.65
C GLU A 185 -7.86 -6.16 18.39
N ILE A 186 -7.25 -5.43 17.46
CA ILE A 186 -7.59 -4.02 17.17
C ILE A 186 -8.03 -3.86 15.71
N ALA A 187 -7.15 -4.13 14.76
CA ALA A 187 -7.39 -3.85 13.35
C ALA A 187 -8.49 -4.76 12.77
N GLU A 188 -8.36 -6.08 12.93
CA GLU A 188 -9.31 -7.05 12.39
C GLU A 188 -10.74 -6.80 12.89
N PRO A 189 -11.01 -6.69 14.20
CA PRO A 189 -12.35 -6.42 14.70
C PRO A 189 -12.88 -5.07 14.20
N PHE A 190 -12.03 -4.03 14.18
CA PHE A 190 -12.44 -2.72 13.71
C PHE A 190 -12.83 -2.72 12.23
N ILE A 191 -12.01 -3.32 11.37
CA ILE A 191 -12.26 -3.39 9.92
C ILE A 191 -13.57 -4.15 9.65
N ASN A 192 -13.86 -5.21 10.41
CA ASN A 192 -15.12 -5.95 10.31
C ASN A 192 -16.37 -5.10 10.62
N THR A 193 -16.23 -4.00 11.37
CA THR A 193 -17.36 -3.08 11.64
C THR A 193 -17.66 -2.11 10.49
N ILE A 194 -16.73 -1.95 9.54
CA ILE A 194 -16.85 -0.99 8.44
C ILE A 194 -17.84 -1.52 7.40
N LYS A 195 -19.07 -1.00 7.42
CA LYS A 195 -20.16 -1.42 6.50
C LYS A 195 -19.94 -1.03 5.04
N GLN A 196 -19.19 0.04 4.80
CA GLN A 196 -18.77 0.50 3.48
C GLN A 196 -17.26 0.71 3.52
N LEU A 197 -16.53 -0.30 3.05
CA LEU A 197 -15.08 -0.23 2.96
C LEU A 197 -14.65 0.85 1.95
N ALA A 198 -13.42 1.30 2.09
CA ALA A 198 -12.81 2.30 1.22
C ALA A 198 -13.02 1.94 -0.26
N GLU A 199 -13.33 2.94 -1.09
CA GLU A 199 -13.19 2.79 -2.52
C GLU A 199 -11.71 2.59 -2.84
N PHE A 200 -11.40 1.58 -3.67
CA PHE A 200 -10.04 1.24 -4.04
C PHE A 200 -9.95 0.94 -5.52
N THR A 201 -8.75 1.13 -6.06
CA THR A 201 -8.41 0.70 -7.40
C THR A 201 -7.89 -0.71 -7.32
N TYR A 202 -8.35 -1.58 -8.21
CA TYR A 202 -7.79 -2.91 -8.37
C TYR A 202 -7.53 -3.21 -9.84
N PHE A 203 -6.37 -3.81 -10.07
CA PHE A 203 -6.03 -4.41 -11.34
C PHE A 203 -5.04 -5.55 -11.11
N ASP A 204 -5.13 -6.56 -11.98
CA ASP A 204 -4.14 -7.62 -12.10
C ASP A 204 -3.38 -7.37 -13.40
N ILE A 205 -2.05 -7.25 -13.31
CA ILE A 205 -1.22 -6.90 -14.46
C ILE A 205 -1.26 -7.95 -15.56
N ARG A 206 -1.58 -9.21 -15.19
CA ARG A 206 -1.74 -10.33 -16.13
C ARG A 206 -3.02 -10.22 -16.97
N GLU A 207 -3.97 -9.36 -16.59
CA GLU A 207 -5.16 -9.08 -17.40
C GLU A 207 -4.88 -8.12 -18.58
N TYR A 208 -3.65 -7.58 -18.69
CA TYR A 208 -3.27 -6.59 -19.70
C TYR A 208 -2.34 -7.14 -20.79
N GLU A 209 -2.29 -8.47 -20.92
CA GLU A 209 -1.64 -9.19 -22.03
C GLU A 209 -2.23 -8.83 -23.41
#